data_AF-A0A090KIS5-F1
#
_entry.id   AF-A0A090KIS5-F1
#
_cell.length_a   1.000
_cell.length_b   1.000
_cell.length_c   1.000
_cell.angle_alpha   90.00
_cell.angle_beta   90.00
_cell.angle_gamma   90.00
#
_symmetry.space_group_name_H-M   'P 1'
#
loop_
_entity.id
_entity.type
_entity.pdbx_description
1 polymer ?
#
loop_
_entity_poly.entity_id
_entity_poly.type
_entity_poly.pdbx_seq_one_letter_code
_entity_poly.pdbx_strand_id
1 'polypeptide(L)'
;MSRGERKAMITPGHSDLSLSRQCRLLSISRSSFYYGPRGESPENLALMRRIDELFLRYPFYGSRQMARQLRREGVWVGRHRVRRLMRLMDLEAIYQAPKTSAPHPAHRAYPYLLRSLTVDRPDHVWCADITYIPVRRGFLYLVAIMD
;
A
#
# COMPACT_ATOMS: atom_id res chain seq x y z
N MET A 1 8.20 3.70 26.04
CA MET A 1 8.18 5.15 25.86
C MET A 1 8.20 5.56 24.38
N SER A 2 7.18 6.31 23.96
CA SER A 2 7.08 6.96 22.65
C SER A 2 8.09 8.10 22.49
N ARG A 3 8.33 8.54 21.26
CA ARG A 3 9.23 9.68 20.97
C ARG A 3 8.70 11.00 21.56
N GLY A 4 7.38 11.15 21.67
CA GLY A 4 6.74 12.33 22.28
C GLY A 4 7.01 12.41 23.79
N GLU A 5 6.87 11.28 24.49
CA GLU A 5 7.17 11.17 25.93
C GLU A 5 8.63 11.51 26.23
N ARG A 6 9.58 10.99 25.43
CA ARG A 6 11.00 11.33 25.59
C ARG A 6 11.31 12.80 25.34
N LYS A 7 10.62 13.46 24.40
CA LYS A 7 10.78 14.91 24.20
C LYS A 7 10.31 15.71 25.43
N ALA A 8 9.22 15.28 26.07
CA ALA A 8 8.66 15.96 27.24
C ALA A 8 9.57 15.87 28.49
N MET A 9 10.52 14.92 28.51
CA MET A 9 11.52 14.76 29.58
C MET A 9 12.72 15.71 29.45
N ILE A 10 12.82 16.49 28.38
CA ILE A 10 13.91 17.46 28.20
C ILE A 10 13.58 18.75 28.96
N THR A 11 14.52 19.19 29.79
CA THR A 11 14.43 20.44 30.56
C THR A 11 15.43 21.45 30.00
N PRO A 12 14.98 22.49 29.26
CA PRO A 12 15.83 23.59 28.83
C PRO A 12 16.42 24.30 30.04
N GLY A 13 17.72 24.63 30.01
CA GLY A 13 18.37 25.37 31.10
C GLY A 13 18.75 24.54 32.34
N HIS A 14 18.74 23.20 32.26
CA HIS A 14 19.23 22.33 33.32
C HIS A 14 20.69 22.64 33.67
N SER A 15 21.00 22.81 34.96
CA SER A 15 22.32 23.19 35.49
C SER A 15 23.44 22.23 35.08
N ASP A 16 23.20 20.92 35.23
CA ASP A 16 24.26 19.91 35.08
C ASP A 16 24.29 19.19 33.72
N LEU A 17 23.22 19.31 32.92
CA LEU A 17 23.03 18.55 31.69
C LEU A 17 22.67 19.46 30.53
N SER A 18 23.62 19.63 29.60
CA SER A 18 23.35 20.34 28.35
C SER A 18 22.24 19.65 27.55
N LEU A 19 21.50 20.43 26.75
CA LEU A 19 20.42 19.93 25.90
C LEU A 19 20.88 18.77 25.00
N SER A 20 22.12 18.85 24.48
CA SER A 20 22.73 17.79 23.67
C SER A 20 22.92 16.49 24.46
N ARG A 21 23.28 16.58 25.74
CA ARG A 21 23.47 15.43 26.63
C ARG A 21 22.14 14.80 27.02
N GLN A 22 21.13 15.62 27.33
CA GLN A 22 19.76 15.15 27.58
C GLN A 22 19.18 14.41 26.35
N CYS A 23 19.32 14.99 25.15
CA CYS A 23 18.90 14.36 23.90
C CYS A 23 19.60 13.00 23.67
N ARG A 24 20.91 12.92 23.97
CA ARG A 24 21.69 11.69 23.84
C ARG A 24 21.21 10.60 24.82
N LEU A 25 21.02 10.95 26.09
CA LEU A 25 20.52 10.04 27.13
C LEU A 25 19.12 9.49 26.78
N LEU A 26 18.27 10.35 26.22
CA LEU A 26 16.91 10.01 25.82
C LEU A 26 16.82 9.38 24.42
N SER A 27 17.96 9.16 23.75
CA SER A 27 18.05 8.59 22.41
C SER A 27 17.17 9.31 21.37
N ILE A 28 17.17 10.64 21.39
CA ILE A 28 16.50 11.49 20.40
C ILE A 28 17.48 12.48 19.76
N SER A 29 17.30 12.78 18.47
CA SER A 29 18.15 13.78 17.81
C SER A 29 17.83 15.18 18.31
N ARG A 30 18.85 16.05 18.41
CA ARG A 30 18.65 17.45 18.82
C ARG A 30 17.74 18.21 17.85
N SER A 31 17.85 17.97 16.55
CA SER A 31 16.97 18.57 15.53
C SER A 31 15.50 18.19 15.73
N SER A 32 15.25 16.96 16.19
CA SER A 32 13.90 16.51 16.53
C SER A 32 13.30 17.33 17.65
N PHE A 33 14.06 17.74 18.67
CA PHE A 33 13.55 18.53 19.79
C PHE A 33 12.95 19.86 19.32
N TYR A 34 13.66 20.57 18.44
CA TYR A 34 13.17 21.84 17.87
C TYR A 34 12.10 21.67 16.78
N TYR A 35 11.96 20.47 16.21
CA TYR A 35 10.96 20.22 15.19
C TYR A 35 9.55 20.23 15.80
N GLY A 36 8.80 21.28 15.48
CA GLY A 36 7.36 21.35 15.66
C GLY A 36 6.64 20.61 14.51
N PRO A 37 5.64 19.76 14.79
CA PRO A 37 4.84 19.16 13.75
C PRO A 37 4.15 20.26 12.94
N ARG A 38 4.44 20.32 11.63
CA ARG A 38 3.71 21.18 10.70
C ARG A 38 2.48 20.40 10.21
N GLY A 39 1.33 21.07 10.26
CA GLY A 39 0.10 20.57 9.63
C GLY A 39 0.24 20.51 8.11
N GLU A 40 -0.84 20.10 7.45
CA GLU A 40 -0.89 20.10 5.99
C GLU A 40 -1.05 21.52 5.44
N SER A 41 -0.39 21.77 4.30
CA SER A 41 -0.53 23.04 3.57
C SER A 41 -1.99 23.32 3.17
N PRO A 42 -2.42 24.59 3.04
CA PRO A 42 -3.76 24.94 2.56
C PRO A 42 -4.14 24.24 1.25
N GLU A 43 -3.19 24.08 0.33
CA GLU A 43 -3.37 23.38 -0.93
C GLU A 43 -3.63 21.89 -0.73
N ASN A 44 -2.94 21.25 0.23
CA ASN A 44 -3.23 19.87 0.59
C ASN A 44 -4.59 19.73 1.26
N LEU A 45 -4.98 20.68 2.13
CA LEU A 45 -6.29 20.65 2.76
C LEU A 45 -7.42 20.78 1.74
N ALA A 46 -7.27 21.68 0.75
CA ALA A 46 -8.22 21.79 -0.36
C ALA A 46 -8.28 20.50 -1.20
N LEU A 47 -7.12 19.90 -1.48
CA LEU A 47 -7.04 18.64 -2.19
C LEU A 47 -7.67 17.47 -1.40
N MET A 48 -7.46 17.42 -0.08
CA MET A 48 -8.05 16.43 0.81
C MET A 48 -9.58 16.54 0.83
N ARG A 49 -10.14 17.75 0.89
CA ARG A 49 -11.59 17.95 0.76
C ARG A 49 -12.11 17.41 -0.57
N ARG A 50 -11.42 17.68 -1.67
CA ARG A 50 -11.84 17.17 -2.98
C ARG A 50 -11.73 15.65 -3.08
N ILE A 51 -10.68 15.07 -2.50
CA ILE A 51 -10.53 13.61 -2.41
C ILE A 51 -11.69 13.00 -1.61
N ASP A 52 -12.09 13.63 -0.50
CA ASP A 52 -13.20 13.17 0.34
C ASP A 52 -14.53 13.16 -0.45
N GLU A 53 -14.86 14.27 -1.12
CA GLU A 53 -16.05 14.37 -1.97
C GLU A 53 -16.07 13.31 -3.08
N LEU A 54 -14.92 13.07 -3.72
CA LEU A 54 -14.79 12.06 -4.76
C LEU A 54 -14.88 10.64 -4.20
N PHE A 55 -14.36 10.41 -3.00
CA PHE A 55 -14.42 9.12 -2.34
C PHE A 55 -15.84 8.77 -1.91
N LEU A 56 -16.62 9.74 -1.40
CA LEU A 56 -18.05 9.55 -1.12
C LEU A 56 -18.85 9.16 -2.38
N ARG A 57 -18.48 9.69 -3.55
CA ARG A 57 -19.12 9.35 -4.81
C ARG A 57 -18.62 8.02 -5.40
N TYR A 58 -17.34 7.74 -5.24
CA TYR A 58 -16.64 6.60 -5.84
C TYR A 58 -15.78 5.88 -4.79
N PRO A 59 -16.38 5.15 -3.84
CA PRO A 59 -15.64 4.53 -2.73
C PRO A 59 -14.64 3.45 -3.20
N PHE A 60 -14.81 2.93 -4.40
CA PHE A 60 -13.90 1.99 -5.04
C PHE A 60 -12.66 2.65 -5.69
N TYR A 61 -12.56 3.99 -5.69
CA TYR A 61 -11.41 4.69 -6.25
C TYR A 61 -10.19 4.65 -5.34
N GLY A 62 -9.24 3.79 -5.69
CA GLY A 62 -7.89 3.85 -5.12
C GLY A 62 -7.09 5.05 -5.64
N SER A 63 -5.92 5.29 -5.02
CA SER A 63 -5.03 6.43 -5.35
C SER A 63 -4.74 6.64 -6.84
N ARG A 64 -4.69 5.57 -7.65
CA ARG A 64 -4.49 5.65 -9.12
C ARG A 64 -5.70 6.23 -9.84
N GLN A 65 -6.90 5.73 -9.51
CA GLN A 65 -8.15 6.20 -10.12
C GLN A 65 -8.47 7.61 -9.64
N MET A 66 -8.24 7.88 -8.34
CA MET A 66 -8.40 9.20 -7.76
C MET A 66 -7.51 10.24 -8.44
N ALA A 67 -6.22 9.95 -8.64
CA ALA A 67 -5.31 10.85 -9.37
C ALA A 67 -5.74 11.07 -10.84
N ARG A 68 -6.27 10.04 -11.50
CA ARG A 68 -6.84 10.16 -12.86
C ARG A 68 -8.07 11.06 -12.88
N GLN A 69 -8.97 10.91 -11.90
CA GLN A 69 -10.18 11.71 -11.80
C GLN A 69 -9.85 13.18 -11.53
N LEU A 70 -8.97 13.45 -10.57
CA LEU A 70 -8.47 14.79 -10.28
C LEU A 70 -7.83 15.44 -11.52
N ARG A 71 -7.07 14.68 -12.32
CA ARG A 71 -6.51 15.17 -13.58
C ARG A 71 -7.58 15.53 -14.62
N ARG A 72 -8.69 14.78 -14.69
CA ARG A 72 -9.84 15.11 -15.57
C ARG A 72 -10.55 16.39 -15.13
N GLU A 73 -10.46 16.72 -13.85
CA GLU A 73 -10.99 17.97 -13.26
C GLU A 73 -9.98 19.12 -13.31
N GLY A 74 -8.85 18.95 -14.03
CA GLY A 74 -7.81 19.98 -14.19
C GLY A 74 -6.80 20.04 -13.04
N VAL A 75 -6.91 19.19 -12.02
CA VAL A 75 -5.98 19.14 -10.89
C VAL A 75 -4.84 18.16 -11.17
N TRP A 76 -3.66 18.69 -11.49
CA TRP A 76 -2.47 17.90 -11.80
C TRP A 76 -1.74 17.45 -10.54
N VAL A 77 -2.05 16.24 -10.07
CA VAL A 77 -1.42 15.65 -8.89
C VAL A 77 -0.89 14.24 -9.14
N GLY A 78 0.31 13.96 -8.64
CA GLY A 78 0.92 12.63 -8.73
C GLY A 78 0.27 11.61 -7.79
N ARG A 79 0.19 10.35 -8.24
CA ARG A 79 -0.44 9.24 -7.47
C ARG A 79 0.12 9.06 -6.05
N HIS A 80 1.41 9.35 -5.84
CA HIS A 80 2.06 9.18 -4.54
C HIS A 80 1.62 10.25 -3.53
N ARG A 81 1.37 11.48 -3.99
CA ARG A 81 0.80 12.55 -3.15
C ARG A 81 -0.64 12.22 -2.78
N VAL A 82 -1.46 11.79 -3.74
CA VAL A 82 -2.83 11.32 -3.48
C VAL A 82 -2.85 10.18 -2.47
N ARG A 83 -2.02 9.14 -2.67
CA ARG A 83 -1.91 8.01 -1.73
C ARG A 83 -1.53 8.45 -0.31
N ARG A 84 -0.59 9.40 -0.17
CA ARG A 84 -0.18 9.92 1.14
C ARG A 84 -1.35 10.63 1.83
N LEU A 85 -2.08 11.47 1.11
CA LEU A 85 -3.22 12.22 1.64
C LEU A 85 -4.38 11.29 2.00
N MET A 86 -4.74 10.35 1.13
CA MET A 86 -5.76 9.32 1.45
C MET A 86 -5.40 8.56 2.73
N ARG A 87 -4.14 8.15 2.89
CA ARG A 87 -3.69 7.47 4.13
C ARG A 87 -3.80 8.37 5.36
N LEU A 88 -3.50 9.66 5.24
CA LEU A 88 -3.66 10.61 6.35
C LEU A 88 -5.12 10.81 6.75
N MET A 89 -6.04 10.64 5.79
CA MET A 89 -7.49 10.72 5.99
C MET A 89 -8.11 9.37 6.38
N ASP A 90 -7.30 8.31 6.49
CA ASP A 90 -7.76 6.93 6.68
C ASP A 90 -8.74 6.42 5.60
N LEU A 91 -8.55 6.87 4.36
CA LEU A 91 -9.34 6.45 3.21
C LEU A 91 -8.67 5.29 2.46
N GLU A 92 -9.38 4.16 2.37
CA GLU A 92 -8.99 3.00 1.59
C GLU A 92 -10.09 2.60 0.60
N ALA A 93 -9.71 2.24 -0.62
CA ALA A 93 -10.67 1.89 -1.66
C ALA A 93 -11.45 0.62 -1.31
N ILE A 94 -12.77 0.72 -1.38
CA ILE A 94 -13.71 -0.34 -1.04
C ILE A 94 -14.12 -1.06 -2.32
N TYR A 95 -13.62 -2.27 -2.53
CA TYR A 95 -14.02 -3.15 -3.62
C TYR A 95 -13.91 -4.61 -3.17
N GLN A 96 -14.69 -5.49 -3.79
CA GLN A 96 -14.54 -6.93 -3.58
C GLN A 96 -13.23 -7.38 -4.19
N ALA A 97 -12.28 -7.79 -3.35
CA ALA A 97 -11.09 -8.48 -3.82
C ALA A 97 -11.51 -9.84 -4.43
N PRO A 98 -10.87 -10.28 -5.52
CA PRO A 98 -11.11 -11.61 -6.05
C PRO A 98 -10.88 -12.67 -4.96
N LYS A 99 -11.91 -13.46 -4.64
CA LYS A 99 -11.80 -14.55 -3.66
C LYS A 99 -11.34 -15.83 -4.34
N THR A 100 -10.18 -15.78 -4.99
CA THR A 100 -9.64 -16.90 -5.80
C THR A 100 -9.33 -18.16 -4.96
N SER A 101 -9.18 -18.00 -3.65
CA SER A 101 -8.91 -19.11 -2.72
C SER A 101 -10.16 -19.79 -2.17
N ALA A 102 -11.37 -19.28 -2.47
CA ALA A 102 -12.62 -19.94 -2.08
C ALA A 102 -13.12 -20.79 -3.27
N PRO A 103 -12.95 -22.11 -3.25
CA PRO A 103 -13.54 -22.97 -4.27
C PRO A 103 -15.07 -22.91 -4.19
N HIS A 104 -15.73 -23.03 -5.34
CA HIS A 104 -17.18 -23.19 -5.38
C HIS A 104 -17.56 -24.50 -4.67
N PRO A 105 -18.64 -24.56 -3.86
CA PRO A 105 -18.98 -25.75 -3.07
C PRO A 105 -19.16 -27.04 -3.89
N ALA A 106 -19.56 -26.91 -5.15
CA ALA A 106 -19.72 -28.04 -6.07
C ALA A 106 -18.40 -28.52 -6.71
N HIS A 107 -17.29 -27.79 -6.54
CA HIS A 107 -16.01 -28.21 -7.11
C HIS A 107 -15.42 -29.32 -6.26
N ARG A 108 -15.13 -30.45 -6.91
CA ARG A 108 -14.46 -31.58 -6.27
C ARG A 108 -13.04 -31.17 -5.86
N ALA A 109 -12.71 -31.37 -4.59
CA ALA A 109 -11.33 -31.26 -4.12
C ALA A 109 -10.57 -32.52 -4.56
N TYR A 110 -9.50 -32.34 -5.32
CA TYR A 110 -8.59 -33.43 -5.69
C TYR A 110 -7.41 -33.45 -4.72
N PRO A 111 -6.93 -34.64 -4.31
CA PRO A 111 -5.71 -34.73 -3.52
C PRO A 111 -4.54 -34.19 -4.34
N TYR A 112 -3.67 -33.39 -3.70
CA TYR A 112 -2.44 -32.93 -4.34
C TYR A 112 -1.40 -34.06 -4.34
N LEU A 113 -1.35 -34.81 -5.45
CA LEU A 113 -0.55 -36.03 -5.59
C LEU A 113 0.97 -35.78 -5.61
N LEU A 114 1.40 -34.54 -5.87
CA LEU A 114 2.83 -34.18 -5.87
C LEU A 114 3.38 -33.93 -4.47
N ARG A 115 2.55 -34.04 -3.41
CA ARG A 115 3.02 -33.87 -2.04
C ARG A 115 4.02 -34.97 -1.71
N SER A 116 5.23 -34.58 -1.29
CA SER A 116 6.32 -35.49 -0.92
C SER A 116 6.85 -36.37 -2.06
N LEU A 117 6.52 -36.05 -3.32
CA LEU A 117 7.12 -36.71 -4.48
C LEU A 117 8.48 -36.07 -4.78
N THR A 118 9.54 -36.88 -4.79
CA THR A 118 10.86 -36.45 -5.27
C THR A 118 10.89 -36.55 -6.80
N VAL A 119 11.13 -35.43 -7.48
CA VAL A 119 11.23 -35.35 -8.95
C VAL A 119 12.72 -35.33 -9.33
N ASP A 120 13.26 -36.49 -9.72
CA ASP A 120 14.70 -36.72 -9.90
C ASP A 120 15.12 -37.13 -11.32
N ARG A 121 14.16 -37.22 -12.25
CA ARG A 121 14.40 -37.56 -13.66
C ARG A 121 13.49 -36.79 -14.60
N PRO A 122 13.89 -36.57 -15.87
CA PRO A 122 12.99 -36.09 -16.91
C PRO A 122 11.78 -37.02 -17.08
N ASP A 123 10.70 -36.47 -17.63
CA ASP A 123 9.41 -37.12 -17.89
C ASP A 123 8.73 -37.71 -16.64
N HIS A 124 8.98 -37.11 -15.47
CA HIS A 124 8.41 -37.59 -14.20
C HIS A 124 7.17 -36.78 -13.77
N VAL A 125 7.16 -35.46 -13.99
CA VAL A 125 6.02 -34.59 -13.65
C VAL A 125 5.92 -33.49 -14.70
N TRP A 126 4.77 -33.35 -15.35
CA TRP A 126 4.54 -32.28 -16.32
C TRP A 126 3.68 -31.18 -15.73
N CYS A 127 4.09 -29.93 -15.94
CA CYS A 127 3.30 -28.74 -15.67
C CYS A 127 2.62 -28.27 -16.95
N ALA A 128 1.31 -28.06 -16.90
CA ALA A 128 0.56 -27.49 -18.01
C ALA A 128 -0.24 -26.28 -17.54
N ASP A 129 -0.21 -25.21 -18.34
CA ASP A 129 -1.06 -24.04 -18.14
C ASP A 129 -1.70 -23.62 -19.45
N ILE A 130 -2.89 -23.01 -19.35
CA ILE A 130 -3.61 -22.46 -20.49
C ILE A 130 -3.90 -20.98 -20.27
N THR A 131 -3.53 -20.16 -21.25
CA THR A 131 -3.73 -18.71 -21.18
C THR A 131 -4.30 -18.15 -22.48
N TYR A 132 -4.81 -16.92 -22.38
CA TYR A 132 -5.44 -16.19 -23.46
C TYR A 132 -4.52 -15.07 -23.92
N ILE A 133 -4.19 -15.06 -25.20
CA ILE A 133 -3.39 -13.98 -25.80
C ILE A 133 -4.33 -13.07 -26.58
N PRO A 134 -4.52 -11.80 -26.16
CA PRO A 134 -5.33 -10.85 -26.90
C PRO A 134 -4.66 -10.49 -28.23
N VAL A 135 -5.44 -10.51 -29.32
CA VAL A 135 -5.00 -10.12 -30.66
C VAL A 135 -5.93 -9.04 -31.24
N ARG A 136 -5.54 -8.39 -32.34
CA ARG A 136 -6.31 -7.28 -32.94
C ARG A 136 -7.80 -7.60 -33.18
N ARG A 137 -8.14 -8.86 -33.44
CA ARG A 137 -9.52 -9.32 -33.65
C ARG A 137 -9.81 -10.58 -32.82
N GLY A 138 -9.89 -10.43 -31.51
CA GLY A 138 -10.26 -11.52 -30.59
C GLY A 138 -9.10 -11.99 -29.72
N PHE A 139 -9.01 -13.31 -29.51
CA PHE A 139 -8.00 -13.92 -28.66
C PHE A 139 -7.57 -15.29 -29.21
N LEU A 140 -6.37 -15.72 -28.87
CA LEU A 140 -5.86 -17.06 -29.11
C LEU A 140 -5.71 -17.81 -27.78
N TYR A 141 -5.92 -19.12 -27.80
CA TYR A 141 -5.56 -20.01 -26.71
C TYR A 141 -4.10 -20.43 -26.87
N LEU A 142 -3.29 -20.24 -25.83
CA LEU A 142 -1.95 -20.80 -25.73
C LEU A 142 -1.95 -21.85 -24.62
N VAL A 143 -1.51 -23.07 -24.95
CA VAL A 143 -1.19 -24.11 -23.97
C VAL A 143 0.33 -24.23 -23.91
N ALA A 144 0.88 -24.13 -22.71
CA ALA A 144 2.28 -24.38 -22.44
C ALA A 144 2.40 -25.66 -21.61
N ILE A 145 3.32 -26.55 -22.01
CA ILE A 145 3.64 -27.79 -21.29
C ILE A 145 5.14 -27.76 -21.01
N MET A 146 5.50 -28.02 -19.76
CA MET A 146 6.88 -28.12 -19.30
C MET A 146 7.07 -29.45 -18.59
N ASP A 147 8.21 -30.08 -18.82
CA ASP A 147 8.73 -31.21 -18.06
C ASP A 147 9.61 -30.73 -16.90
#